data_AF-H0QIC8-F1
#
_entry.id   AF-H0QIC8-F1
#
_cell.length_a   1.000
_cell.length_b   1.000
_cell.length_c   1.000
_cell.angle_alpha   90.00
_cell.angle_beta   90.00
_cell.angle_gamma   90.00
#
_symmetry.space_group_name_H-M   'P 1'
#
loop_
_entity.id
_entity.type
_entity.pdbx_description
1 polymer ?
#
loop_
_entity_poly.entity_id
_entity_poly.type
_entity_poly.pdbx_seq_one_letter_code
_entity_poly.pdbx_strand_id
1 'polypeptide(L)'
;MSATWALDAGVKRLVYFGLPDWGLILWAHLISGATTVTAMLLLVPPGIRRISRPWLRRLTAVLVGLAATAAALPWLVYFVGIGINALTDYTLVTAENGEKVLVQKPGYDPADYAVYRQESFFVYQRSTDGTSVSDIFEPDDCTLTGHSAGLLLTCGADIIPVPPLSE
;
A
#
# COMPACT_ATOMS: atom_id res chain seq x y z
N MET A 1 -8.98 -6.06 -10.38
CA MET A 1 -8.67 -5.58 -9.02
C MET A 1 -7.30 -4.94 -9.08
N SER A 2 -7.22 -3.63 -8.92
CA SER A 2 -5.96 -2.88 -8.89
C SER A 2 -5.61 -2.66 -7.42
N ALA A 3 -4.38 -2.98 -7.02
CA ALA A 3 -3.92 -2.55 -5.70
C ALA A 3 -3.15 -1.25 -5.85
N THR A 4 -3.46 -0.34 -4.94
CA THR A 4 -2.92 1.00 -4.87
C THR A 4 -1.89 1.02 -3.76
N TRP A 5 -0.63 1.23 -4.10
CA TRP A 5 0.41 1.43 -3.09
C TRP A 5 0.78 2.89 -3.04
N ALA A 6 0.84 3.39 -1.81
CA ALA A 6 1.12 4.75 -1.44
C ALA A 6 2.31 4.75 -0.47
N LEU A 7 3.47 5.22 -0.90
CA LEU A 7 4.55 5.53 0.04
C LEU A 7 4.38 6.98 0.46
N ASP A 8 4.12 7.19 1.75
CA ASP A 8 3.96 8.51 2.35
C ASP A 8 5.36 9.14 2.46
N ALA A 9 5.72 9.97 1.48
CA ALA A 9 7.00 10.67 1.39
C ALA A 9 6.96 11.98 2.20
N GLY A 10 6.50 11.86 3.45
CA GLY A 10 6.02 12.98 4.29
C GLY A 10 4.53 13.25 4.09
N VAL A 11 3.85 13.82 5.10
CA VAL A 11 2.38 13.97 5.29
C VAL A 11 1.61 14.60 4.09
N LYS A 12 2.31 15.04 3.05
CA LYS A 12 1.77 15.74 1.88
C LYS A 12 2.06 15.05 0.54
N ARG A 13 2.88 14.01 0.45
CA ARG A 13 3.27 13.41 -0.85
C ARG A 13 3.13 11.90 -0.84
N LEU A 14 2.51 11.39 -1.89
CA LEU A 14 2.10 10.02 -2.05
C LEU A 14 2.61 9.50 -3.40
N VAL A 15 3.40 8.44 -3.37
CA VAL A 15 3.84 7.80 -4.62
C VAL A 15 2.87 6.66 -4.96
N TYR A 16 2.13 6.80 -6.06
CA TYR A 16 1.04 5.90 -6.46
C TYR A 16 1.41 4.94 -7.59
N PHE A 17 1.41 3.67 -7.21
CA PHE A 17 1.57 2.46 -7.99
C PHE A 17 0.28 1.75 -8.43
N GLY A 18 -0.21 1.98 -9.66
CA GLY A 18 -1.27 1.14 -10.23
C GLY A 18 -0.71 -0.18 -10.78
N LEU A 19 -0.67 -1.25 -9.97
CA LEU A 19 -0.26 -2.58 -10.44
C LEU A 19 -1.49 -3.47 -10.71
N PRO A 20 -1.75 -3.88 -11.97
CA PRO A 20 -2.76 -4.88 -12.26
C PRO A 20 -2.38 -6.22 -11.62
N ASP A 21 -3.36 -6.95 -11.12
CA ASP A 21 -3.21 -8.31 -10.56
C ASP A 21 -2.27 -8.43 -9.35
N TRP A 22 -2.07 -7.35 -8.61
CA TRP A 22 -1.28 -7.35 -7.38
C TRP A 22 -1.68 -8.43 -6.36
N GLY A 23 -2.97 -8.77 -6.29
CA GLY A 23 -3.45 -9.87 -5.45
C GLY A 23 -2.71 -11.17 -5.75
N LEU A 24 -2.45 -11.48 -7.03
CA LEU A 24 -1.67 -12.66 -7.42
C LEU A 24 -0.22 -12.57 -6.98
N ILE A 25 0.39 -11.38 -7.07
CA ILE A 25 1.77 -11.14 -6.61
C ILE A 25 1.86 -11.37 -5.10
N LEU A 26 0.91 -10.83 -4.33
CA LEU A 26 0.83 -11.02 -2.88
C LEU A 26 0.66 -12.50 -2.52
N TRP A 27 -0.29 -13.19 -3.16
CA TRP A 27 -0.53 -14.62 -2.94
C TRP A 27 0.68 -15.48 -3.30
N ALA A 28 1.34 -15.21 -4.43
CA ALA A 28 2.55 -15.91 -4.84
C ALA A 28 3.68 -15.72 -3.81
N HIS A 29 3.85 -14.49 -3.29
CA HIS A 29 4.83 -14.24 -2.24
C HIS A 29 4.44 -14.96 -0.95
N LEU A 30 3.18 -14.93 -0.51
CA LEU A 30 2.72 -15.64 0.69
C LEU A 30 3.00 -17.16 0.59
N ILE A 31 2.69 -17.76 -0.55
CA ILE A 31 2.95 -19.19 -0.81
C ILE A 31 4.47 -19.46 -0.81
N SER A 32 5.26 -18.59 -1.45
CA SER A 32 6.73 -18.70 -1.45
C SER A 32 7.32 -18.61 -0.03
N GLY A 33 6.80 -17.70 0.80
CA GLY A 33 7.20 -17.57 2.20
C GLY A 33 6.83 -18.80 3.01
N ALA A 34 5.58 -19.26 2.89
CA ALA A 34 5.08 -20.44 3.58
C ALA A 34 5.90 -21.70 3.22
N THR A 35 6.13 -21.94 1.94
CA THR A 35 6.95 -23.06 1.46
C THR A 35 8.38 -23.00 1.98
N THR A 36 8.99 -21.81 2.05
CA THR A 36 10.33 -21.62 2.61
C THR A 36 10.38 -21.97 4.09
N VAL A 37 9.39 -21.52 4.89
CA VAL A 37 9.27 -21.87 6.32
C VAL A 37 9.09 -23.38 6.49
N THR A 38 8.20 -23.99 5.72
CA THR A 38 7.98 -25.44 5.75
C THR A 38 9.26 -26.21 5.41
N ALA A 39 9.98 -25.80 4.36
CA ALA A 39 11.25 -26.42 3.98
C ALA A 39 12.30 -26.29 5.08
N MET A 40 12.44 -25.12 5.71
CA MET A 40 13.34 -24.95 6.86
C MET A 40 12.98 -25.88 8.02
N LEU A 41 11.70 -25.94 8.40
CA LEU A 41 11.24 -26.80 9.50
C LEU A 41 11.46 -28.30 9.23
N LEU A 42 11.40 -28.72 7.97
CA LEU A 42 11.63 -30.13 7.59
C LEU A 42 13.11 -30.46 7.43
N LEU A 43 13.93 -29.56 6.88
CA LEU A 43 15.31 -29.85 6.48
C LEU A 43 16.34 -29.50 7.55
N VAL A 44 16.10 -28.44 8.33
CA VAL A 44 17.07 -27.95 9.33
C VAL A 44 17.21 -28.91 10.53
N PRO A 45 16.12 -29.37 11.18
CA PRO A 45 16.24 -30.26 12.34
C PRO A 45 16.99 -31.57 12.07
N PRO A 46 16.73 -32.33 10.99
CA PRO A 46 17.51 -33.54 10.71
C PRO A 46 18.98 -33.23 10.40
N GLY A 47 19.28 -32.12 9.72
CA GLY A 47 20.66 -31.67 9.48
C GLY A 47 21.40 -31.39 10.80
N ILE A 48 20.78 -30.67 11.72
CA ILE A 48 21.34 -30.38 13.05
C ILE A 48 21.49 -31.67 13.87
N ARG A 49 20.52 -32.60 13.82
CA ARG A 49 20.57 -33.86 14.57
C ARG A 49 21.72 -34.77 14.15
N ARG A 50 22.18 -34.69 12.88
CA ARG A 50 23.34 -35.46 12.40
C ARG A 50 24.67 -34.99 12.98
N ILE A 51 24.73 -33.80 13.60
CA ILE A 51 25.94 -33.30 14.24
C ILE A 51 26.17 -34.06 15.54
N SER A 52 27.23 -34.87 15.57
CA SER A 52 27.59 -35.74 16.69
C SER A 52 28.05 -34.99 17.93
N ARG A 53 28.72 -33.84 17.77
CA ARG A 53 29.24 -33.04 18.89
C ARG A 53 28.16 -32.10 19.44
N PRO A 54 27.81 -32.19 20.74
CA PRO A 54 26.66 -31.45 21.31
C PRO A 54 26.86 -29.93 21.33
N TRP A 55 28.09 -29.45 21.53
CA TRP A 55 28.39 -28.01 21.50
C TRP A 55 28.27 -27.43 20.08
N LEU A 56 28.86 -28.10 19.07
CA LEU A 56 28.70 -27.69 17.67
C LEU A 56 27.23 -27.71 17.25
N ARG A 57 26.48 -28.74 17.67
CA ARG A 57 25.04 -28.82 17.39
C ARG A 57 24.27 -27.62 17.93
N ARG A 58 24.55 -27.20 19.17
CA ARG A 58 23.93 -26.00 19.78
C ARG A 58 24.32 -24.73 19.04
N LEU A 59 25.61 -24.58 18.72
CA LEU A 59 26.10 -23.41 17.99
C LEU A 59 25.44 -23.29 16.61
N THR A 60 25.39 -24.39 15.85
CA THR A 60 24.72 -24.42 14.54
C THR A 60 23.25 -24.11 14.66
N ALA A 61 22.55 -24.63 15.67
CA ALA A 61 21.13 -24.31 15.88
C ALA A 61 20.91 -22.81 16.15
N VAL A 62 21.75 -22.19 16.97
CA VAL A 62 21.67 -20.73 17.25
C VAL A 62 21.98 -19.92 15.99
N LEU A 63 23.03 -20.26 15.24
CA LEU A 63 23.40 -19.56 14.02
C LEU A 63 22.32 -19.66 12.94
N VAL A 64 21.73 -20.84 12.75
CA VAL A 64 20.62 -21.02 11.80
C VAL A 64 19.40 -20.22 12.26
N GLY A 65 19.11 -20.20 13.56
CA GLY A 65 18.06 -19.35 14.12
C GLY A 65 18.30 -17.87 13.78
N LEU A 66 19.48 -17.34 14.11
CA LEU A 66 19.84 -15.94 13.83
C LEU A 66 19.78 -15.61 12.33
N ALA A 67 20.28 -16.50 11.48
CA ALA A 67 20.24 -16.33 10.03
C ALA A 67 18.79 -16.31 9.50
N ALA A 68 17.93 -17.19 10.00
CA ALA A 68 16.52 -17.21 9.65
C ALA A 68 15.81 -15.93 10.08
N THR A 69 16.05 -15.44 11.31
CA THR A 69 15.46 -14.18 11.78
C THR A 69 15.93 -12.98 10.96
N ALA A 70 17.24 -12.90 10.67
CA ALA A 70 17.80 -11.83 9.85
C ALA A 70 17.23 -11.82 8.43
N ALA A 71 17.04 -13.00 7.82
CA ALA A 71 16.44 -13.13 6.49
C ALA A 71 14.93 -12.83 6.50
N ALA A 72 14.22 -13.15 7.58
CA ALA A 72 12.79 -12.90 7.71
C ALA A 72 12.44 -11.42 7.95
N LEU A 73 13.36 -10.62 8.51
CA LEU A 73 13.10 -9.21 8.83
C LEU A 73 12.72 -8.36 7.60
N PRO A 74 13.49 -8.32 6.50
CA PRO A 74 13.09 -7.59 5.29
C PRO A 74 11.76 -8.07 4.72
N TRP A 75 11.53 -9.38 4.78
CA TRP A 75 10.29 -10.01 4.32
C TRP A 75 9.08 -9.56 5.15
N LEU A 76 9.21 -9.53 6.48
CA LEU A 76 8.18 -9.03 7.38
C LEU A 76 7.92 -7.54 7.15
N VAL A 77 8.96 -6.72 7.00
CA VAL A 77 8.80 -5.28 6.72
C VAL A 77 8.07 -5.06 5.39
N TYR A 78 8.42 -5.82 4.36
CA TYR A 78 7.72 -5.80 3.07
C TYR A 78 6.25 -6.16 3.23
N PHE A 79 5.92 -7.25 3.92
CA PHE A 79 4.53 -7.69 4.12
C PHE A 79 3.71 -6.76 5.01
N VAL A 80 4.29 -6.24 6.10
CA VAL A 80 3.61 -5.28 6.98
C VAL A 80 3.37 -3.97 6.24
N GLY A 81 4.38 -3.48 5.50
CA GLY A 81 4.23 -2.28 4.67
C GLY A 81 3.14 -2.45 3.63
N ILE A 82 3.06 -3.61 2.98
CA ILE A 82 1.98 -3.90 2.02
C ILE A 82 0.63 -4.03 2.71
N GLY A 83 0.55 -4.75 3.83
CA GLY A 83 -0.70 -4.98 4.55
C GLY A 83 -1.32 -3.68 5.05
N ILE A 84 -0.50 -2.76 5.57
CA ILE A 84 -0.96 -1.45 6.01
C ILE A 84 -1.48 -0.63 4.81
N ASN A 85 -0.79 -0.65 3.67
CA ASN A 85 -1.22 0.08 2.48
C ASN A 85 -2.47 -0.53 1.82
N ALA A 86 -2.67 -1.84 1.92
CA ALA A 86 -3.88 -2.50 1.41
C ALA A 86 -5.16 -2.11 2.16
N LEU A 87 -5.03 -1.54 3.37
CA LEU A 87 -6.17 -0.98 4.11
C LEU A 87 -6.56 0.41 3.61
N THR A 88 -5.66 1.09 2.91
CA THR A 88 -5.92 2.41 2.34
C THR A 88 -6.17 2.27 0.85
N ASP A 89 -7.44 2.18 0.49
CA ASP A 89 -7.85 2.10 -0.90
C ASP A 89 -7.88 3.51 -1.51
N TYR A 90 -7.53 3.62 -2.79
CA TYR A 90 -7.53 4.88 -3.52
C TYR A 90 -8.22 4.70 -4.86
N THR A 91 -9.08 5.65 -5.23
CA THR A 91 -9.74 5.67 -6.53
C THR A 91 -9.06 6.74 -7.40
N LEU A 92 -8.53 6.32 -8.56
CA LEU A 92 -7.96 7.22 -9.56
C LEU A 92 -9.08 7.75 -10.47
N VAL A 93 -9.33 9.05 -10.41
CA VAL A 93 -10.33 9.73 -11.25
C VAL A 93 -9.60 10.56 -12.30
N THR A 94 -10.00 10.38 -13.56
CA THR A 94 -9.40 11.09 -14.71
C THR A 94 -10.44 12.02 -15.34
N ALA A 95 -10.09 13.28 -15.52
CA ALA A 95 -10.92 14.26 -16.20
C ALA A 95 -10.84 14.11 -17.73
N GLU A 96 -11.79 14.69 -18.45
CA GLU A 96 -11.83 14.71 -19.92
C GLU A 96 -10.58 15.36 -20.54
N ASN A 97 -9.98 16.33 -19.85
CA ASN A 97 -8.75 16.99 -20.27
C ASN A 97 -7.48 16.15 -20.02
N GLY A 98 -7.61 14.94 -19.47
CA GLY A 98 -6.51 14.03 -19.14
C GLY A 98 -5.84 14.26 -17.79
N GLU A 99 -6.26 15.26 -17.01
CA GLU A 99 -5.78 15.47 -15.65
C GLU A 99 -6.28 14.35 -14.71
N LYS A 100 -5.45 14.01 -13.71
CA LYS A 100 -5.71 12.88 -12.81
C LYS A 100 -5.64 13.31 -11.35
N VAL A 101 -6.56 12.76 -10.59
CA VAL A 101 -6.69 12.96 -9.15
C VAL A 101 -6.86 11.61 -8.48
N LEU A 102 -6.19 11.42 -7.35
CA LEU A 102 -6.41 10.28 -6.47
C LEU A 102 -7.30 10.71 -5.31
N VAL A 103 -8.33 9.91 -5.08
CA VAL A 103 -9.26 10.08 -3.98
C VAL A 103 -9.03 8.94 -3.00
N GLN A 104 -8.70 9.28 -1.75
CA GLN A 104 -8.54 8.30 -0.68
C GLN A 104 -9.92 7.83 -0.22
N LYS A 105 -10.10 6.50 -0.10
CA LYS A 105 -11.32 5.94 0.49
C LYS A 105 -11.38 6.21 2.00
N PRO A 106 -12.59 6.34 2.57
CA PRO A 106 -12.75 6.58 4.00
C PRO A 106 -12.14 5.44 4.81
N GLY A 107 -11.48 5.81 5.91
CA GLY A 107 -10.85 4.86 6.82
C GLY A 107 -11.79 4.53 7.99
N TYR A 108 -11.38 4.94 9.20
CA TYR A 108 -12.18 4.76 10.41
C TYR A 108 -13.40 5.68 10.45
N ASP A 109 -13.23 6.94 10.05
CA ASP A 109 -14.34 7.86 9.85
C ASP A 109 -14.86 7.71 8.41
N PRO A 110 -16.14 7.29 8.21
CA PRO A 110 -16.72 7.11 6.89
C PRO A 110 -16.95 8.42 6.13
N ALA A 111 -16.90 9.57 6.81
CA ALA A 111 -17.09 10.87 6.21
C ALA A 111 -15.76 11.50 5.75
N ASP A 112 -14.63 11.08 6.31
CA ASP A 112 -13.34 11.68 5.99
C ASP A 112 -12.84 11.30 4.59
N TYR A 113 -12.33 12.30 3.87
CA TYR A 113 -11.69 12.12 2.57
C TYR A 113 -10.40 12.94 2.44
N ALA A 114 -9.53 12.46 1.57
CA ALA A 114 -8.37 13.22 1.13
C ALA A 114 -8.18 13.08 -0.38
N VAL A 115 -7.86 14.20 -1.01
CA VAL A 115 -7.69 14.31 -2.45
C VAL A 115 -6.25 14.69 -2.77
N TYR A 116 -5.63 13.93 -3.66
CA TYR A 116 -4.25 14.12 -4.09
C TYR A 116 -4.22 14.42 -5.58
N ARG A 117 -3.52 15.49 -5.95
CA ARG A 117 -3.34 15.89 -7.36
C ARG A 117 -2.01 15.36 -7.88
N GLN A 118 -1.99 14.99 -9.15
CA GLN A 118 -0.78 14.50 -9.79
C GLN A 118 0.29 15.61 -9.88
N GLU A 119 1.43 15.40 -9.20
CA GLU A 119 2.63 16.26 -9.28
C GLU A 119 3.56 15.76 -10.40
N SER A 120 3.71 14.44 -10.53
CA SER A 120 4.49 13.80 -11.59
C SER A 120 3.92 12.42 -11.95
N PHE A 121 4.59 11.67 -12.84
CA PHE A 121 4.07 10.40 -13.37
C PHE A 121 3.63 9.40 -12.29
N PHE A 122 4.36 9.33 -11.17
CA PHE A 122 4.02 8.46 -10.03
C PHE A 122 3.78 9.23 -8.73
N VAL A 123 4.07 10.52 -8.66
CA VAL A 123 3.98 11.28 -7.41
C VAL A 123 2.72 12.13 -7.43
N TYR A 124 1.95 12.01 -6.37
CA TYR A 124 0.73 12.75 -6.11
C TYR A 124 0.91 13.54 -4.82
N GLN A 125 0.53 14.80 -4.83
CA GLN A 125 0.63 15.67 -3.67
C GLN A 125 -0.77 15.91 -3.11
N ARG A 126 -0.91 15.84 -1.79
CA ARG A 126 -2.16 16.14 -1.09
C ARG A 126 -2.58 17.57 -1.40
N SER A 127 -3.75 17.71 -2.00
CA SER A 127 -4.30 18.98 -2.45
C SER A 127 -5.33 19.52 -1.46
N THR A 128 -6.24 18.66 -1.00
CA THR A 128 -7.29 19.03 -0.04
C THR A 128 -7.72 17.79 0.75
N ASP A 129 -8.19 18.03 1.96
CA ASP A 129 -8.78 17.08 2.88
C ASP A 129 -10.05 17.70 3.47
N GLY A 130 -10.99 16.85 3.87
CA GLY A 130 -12.25 17.32 4.41
C GLY A 130 -13.14 16.18 4.86
N THR A 131 -14.36 16.56 5.24
CA THR A 131 -15.39 15.66 5.72
C THR A 131 -16.61 15.83 4.81
N SER A 132 -17.17 14.71 4.36
CA SER A 132 -18.33 14.67 3.48
C SER A 132 -19.57 15.27 4.14
N VAL A 133 -20.36 15.98 3.35
CA VAL A 133 -21.64 16.56 3.77
C VAL A 133 -22.71 15.48 3.99
N SER A 134 -22.56 14.30 3.35
CA SER A 134 -23.49 13.18 3.47
C SER A 134 -23.17 12.22 4.64
N ASP A 135 -22.22 12.54 5.52
CA ASP A 135 -21.69 11.68 6.59
C ASP A 135 -21.06 10.34 6.11
N ILE A 136 -21.15 10.06 4.81
CA ILE A 136 -20.58 8.90 4.13
C ILE A 136 -20.03 9.42 2.81
N PHE A 137 -18.74 9.20 2.58
CA PHE A 137 -18.06 9.57 1.35
C PHE A 137 -17.90 8.35 0.43
N GLU A 138 -18.44 8.43 -0.79
CA GLU A 138 -18.40 7.35 -1.78
C GLU A 138 -17.44 7.70 -2.93
N PRO A 139 -16.17 7.23 -2.87
CA PRO A 139 -15.12 7.61 -3.81
C PRO A 139 -15.23 6.97 -5.19
N ASP A 140 -16.01 5.89 -5.31
CA ASP A 140 -16.12 5.10 -6.55
C ASP A 140 -17.05 5.77 -7.60
N ASP A 141 -17.95 6.65 -7.17
CA ASP A 141 -18.89 7.40 -8.01
C ASP A 141 -18.44 8.85 -8.28
N CYS A 142 -17.15 9.13 -8.07
CA CYS A 142 -16.60 10.46 -8.29
C CYS A 142 -16.36 10.75 -9.78
N THR A 143 -16.71 11.96 -10.19
CA THR A 143 -16.41 12.50 -11.52
C THR A 143 -15.53 13.75 -11.40
N LEU A 144 -14.58 13.90 -12.32
CA LEU A 144 -13.65 15.04 -12.32
C LEU A 144 -13.91 15.90 -13.55
N THR A 145 -14.22 17.17 -13.34
CA THR A 145 -14.46 18.14 -14.41
C THR A 145 -13.41 19.23 -14.39
N GLY A 146 -12.89 19.58 -15.57
CA GLY A 146 -12.00 20.72 -15.73
C GLY A 146 -12.81 22.01 -15.82
N HIS A 147 -12.55 22.96 -14.91
CA HIS A 147 -13.14 24.30 -14.94
C HIS A 147 -12.07 25.36 -15.16
N SER A 148 -12.46 26.55 -15.63
CA SER A 148 -11.53 27.62 -16.01
C SER A 148 -10.64 28.15 -14.87
N ALA A 149 -10.99 27.85 -13.62
CA ALA A 149 -10.25 28.25 -12.42
C ALA A 149 -9.59 27.09 -11.65
N GLY A 150 -9.77 25.83 -12.10
CA GLY A 150 -9.27 24.66 -11.40
C GLY A 150 -10.04 23.37 -11.72
N LEU A 151 -9.66 22.30 -11.03
CA LEU A 151 -10.33 21.00 -11.12
C LEU A 151 -11.49 20.96 -10.12
N LEU A 152 -12.63 20.42 -10.54
CA LEU A 152 -13.78 20.22 -9.66
C LEU A 152 -14.12 18.72 -9.60
N LEU A 153 -14.03 18.16 -8.41
CA LEU A 153 -14.39 16.77 -8.14
C LEU A 153 -15.81 16.74 -7.58
N THR A 154 -16.67 15.91 -8.17
CA THR A 154 -18.05 15.72 -7.74
C THR A 154 -18.26 14.27 -7.35
N CYS A 155 -18.58 14.03 -6.08
CA CYS A 155 -18.77 12.69 -5.50
C CYS A 155 -20.12 12.68 -4.80
N GLY A 156 -21.15 12.09 -5.40
CA GLY A 156 -22.51 12.12 -4.84
C GLY A 156 -23.02 13.55 -4.62
N ALA A 157 -23.24 13.91 -3.36
CA ALA A 157 -23.69 15.26 -2.96
C ALA A 157 -22.53 16.24 -2.72
N ASP A 158 -21.29 15.76 -2.65
CA ASP A 158 -20.12 16.57 -2.35
C ASP A 158 -19.53 17.19 -3.63
N ILE A 159 -19.29 18.50 -3.56
CA ILE A 159 -18.62 19.27 -4.60
C ILE A 159 -17.31 19.80 -4.02
N ILE A 160 -16.19 19.24 -4.47
CA ILE A 160 -14.87 19.44 -3.88
C ILE A 160 -13.98 20.19 -4.88
N PRO A 161 -13.62 21.45 -4.60
CA PRO A 161 -12.64 22.17 -5.41
C PRO A 161 -11.24 21.58 -5.19
N VAL A 162 -10.55 21.24 -6.27
CA VAL A 162 -9.18 20.73 -6.24
C VAL A 162 -8.23 21.84 -6.72
N PRO A 163 -7.60 22.58 -5.78
CA PRO A 163 -6.75 23.70 -6.15
C PRO A 163 -5.51 23.27 -6.96
N PRO A 164 -4.86 24.20 -7.68
CA PRO A 164 -3.52 23.98 -8.21
C PRO A 164 -2.54 23.70 -7.09
N LEU A 165 -1.52 22.88 -7.39
CA LEU A 165 -0.41 22.67 -6.48
C LEU A 165 0.28 24.02 -6.27
N SER A 166 0.36 24.48 -5.03
CA SER A 166 1.17 25.65 -4.68
C SER A 166 2.64 25.29 -4.85
N GLU A 167 3.34 25.98 -5.76
CA GLU A 167 4.80 25.92 -5.87
C GLU A 167 5.50 26.33 -4.57
#